data_AF-A0A433QTZ7-F1
#
_entry.id   AF-A0A433QTZ7-F1
#
_cell.length_a   1.000
_cell.length_b   1.000
_cell.length_c   1.000
_cell.angle_alpha   90.00
_cell.angle_beta   90.00
_cell.angle_gamma   90.00
#
_symmetry.space_group_name_H-M   'P 1'
#
loop_
_entity.id
_entity.type
_entity.pdbx_description
1 polymer ?
#
loop_
_entity_poly.entity_id
_entity_poly.type
_entity_poly.pdbx_seq_one_letter_code
_entity_poly.pdbx_strand_id
1 'polypeptide(L)'
;MSVTQNLTLWLCFEMKPKSFKFPVQYKQTPPDVDALAAILSERGRFKTLNLDALDIEFFHDDNHSESLPGGILVTDLTTTDISPLFLRYPFSGDRG
;
A
#
# COMPACT_ATOMS: atom_id res chain seq x y z
N MET A 1 8.88 -25.44 -11.42
CA MET A 1 7.51 -24.94 -11.18
C MET A 1 7.62 -23.77 -10.22
N SER A 2 7.23 -22.56 -10.63
CA SER A 2 7.25 -21.40 -9.72
C SER A 2 5.94 -21.37 -8.93
N VAL A 3 6.02 -21.46 -7.60
CA VAL A 3 4.86 -21.36 -6.71
C VAL A 3 4.46 -19.88 -6.64
N THR A 4 3.18 -19.58 -6.85
CA THR A 4 2.65 -18.23 -6.61
C THR A 4 2.23 -18.13 -5.16
N GLN A 5 2.81 -17.18 -4.44
CA GLN A 5 2.45 -16.82 -3.08
C GLN A 5 1.34 -15.77 -3.08
N ASN A 6 0.47 -15.84 -2.07
CA ASN A 6 -0.61 -14.90 -1.85
C ASN A 6 -0.47 -14.31 -0.44
N LEU A 7 -0.44 -12.98 -0.35
CA LEU A 7 -0.48 -12.21 0.89
C LEU A 7 -1.73 -11.34 0.87
N THR A 8 -2.41 -11.19 2.00
CA THR A 8 -3.50 -10.22 2.13
C THR A 8 -3.04 -9.10 3.06
N LEU A 9 -3.00 -7.88 2.52
CA LEU A 9 -2.75 -6.67 3.30
C LEU A 9 -4.07 -6.04 3.69
N TRP A 10 -4.12 -5.41 4.85
CA TRP A 10 -5.18 -4.49 5.21
C TRP A 10 -4.71 -3.06 4.92
N LEU A 11 -5.43 -2.38 4.03
CA LEU A 11 -5.14 -1.00 3.64
C LEU A 11 -6.27 -0.09 4.09
N CYS A 12 -5.97 1.18 4.38
CA CYS A 12 -6.96 2.19 4.74
C CYS A 12 -6.63 3.52 4.06
N PHE A 13 -7.61 4.14 3.39
CA PHE A 13 -7.39 5.50 2.88
C PHE A 13 -7.46 6.48 4.05
N GLU A 14 -6.48 7.38 4.18
CA GLU A 14 -6.52 8.41 5.22
C GLU A 14 -7.80 9.26 5.13
N MET A 15 -8.22 9.63 3.92
CA MET A 15 -9.44 10.42 3.69
C MET A 15 -10.75 9.62 3.91
N LYS A 16 -10.70 8.30 3.98
CA LYS A 16 -11.85 7.41 4.17
C LYS A 16 -11.45 6.26 5.09
N PRO A 17 -11.70 6.37 6.41
CA PRO A 17 -11.13 5.49 7.43
C PRO A 17 -11.79 4.10 7.49
N LYS A 18 -12.04 3.49 6.32
CA LYS A 18 -12.55 2.13 6.21
C LYS A 18 -11.44 1.24 5.67
N SER A 19 -10.95 0.35 6.52
CA SER A 19 -9.97 -0.66 6.13
C SER A 19 -10.57 -1.63 5.11
N PHE A 20 -9.75 -2.07 4.18
CA PHE A 20 -10.12 -3.05 3.16
C PHE A 20 -8.97 -4.03 2.91
N LYS A 21 -9.33 -5.25 2.53
CA LYS A 21 -8.36 -6.29 2.17
C LYS A 21 -7.84 -6.06 0.76
N PHE A 22 -6.53 -6.06 0.60
CA PHE A 22 -5.86 -5.99 -0.69
C PHE A 22 -5.00 -7.24 -0.92
N PRO A 23 -5.37 -8.11 -1.88
CA PRO A 23 -4.61 -9.32 -2.18
C PRO A 23 -3.38 -8.98 -3.02
N VAL A 24 -2.20 -9.32 -2.50
CA VAL A 24 -0.91 -9.20 -3.16
C VAL A 24 -0.45 -10.59 -3.58
N GLN A 25 -0.05 -10.73 -4.84
CA GLN A 25 0.42 -12.00 -5.40
C GLN A 25 1.84 -11.82 -5.93
N TYR A 26 2.72 -12.75 -5.59
CA TYR A 26 4.12 -12.72 -6.03
C TYR A 26 4.68 -14.13 -6.20
N LYS A 27 5.76 -14.28 -6.98
CA LYS A 27 6.35 -15.59 -7.29
C LYS A 27 7.51 -15.93 -6.36
N GLN A 28 8.62 -15.20 -6.48
CA GLN A 28 9.85 -15.50 -5.75
C GLN A 28 10.17 -14.40 -4.74
N THR A 29 10.21 -13.15 -5.18
CA THR A 29 10.50 -12.00 -4.31
C THR A 29 9.18 -11.31 -3.96
N PRO A 30 8.89 -11.09 -2.66
CA PRO A 30 7.80 -10.22 -2.25
C PRO A 30 7.96 -8.82 -2.83
N PRO A 31 6.88 -8.13 -3.22
CA PRO A 31 6.98 -6.74 -3.62
C PRO A 31 7.36 -5.89 -2.41
N ASP A 32 8.02 -4.77 -2.67
CA ASP A 32 8.23 -3.73 -1.70
C ASP A 32 7.06 -2.73 -1.71
N VAL A 33 7.15 -1.72 -0.85
CA VAL A 33 6.13 -0.66 -0.69
C VAL A 33 5.98 0.16 -1.99
N ASP A 34 7.06 0.46 -2.70
CA ASP A 34 6.99 1.16 -3.99
C ASP A 34 6.28 0.31 -5.06
N ALA A 35 6.62 -0.97 -5.14
CA ALA A 35 5.93 -1.91 -6.01
C ALA A 35 4.46 -2.08 -5.61
N LEU A 36 4.12 -2.00 -4.32
CA LEU A 36 2.73 -1.99 -3.86
C LEU A 36 1.97 -0.74 -4.37
N ALA A 37 2.60 0.44 -4.35
CA ALA A 37 2.01 1.65 -4.94
C ALA A 37 1.73 1.47 -6.44
N ALA A 38 2.69 0.93 -7.20
CA ALA A 38 2.52 0.61 -8.61
C ALA A 38 1.38 -0.38 -8.84
N ILE A 39 1.32 -1.47 -8.06
CA ILE A 39 0.24 -2.46 -8.15
C ILE A 39 -1.11 -1.82 -7.82
N LEU A 40 -1.20 -0.92 -6.84
CA LEU A 40 -2.42 -0.18 -6.49
C LEU A 40 -2.84 0.79 -7.58
N SER A 41 -1.89 1.45 -8.25
CA SER A 41 -2.14 2.30 -9.40
C SER A 41 -2.66 1.49 -10.60
N GLU A 42 -1.98 0.39 -10.95
CA GLU A 42 -2.33 -0.48 -12.09
C GLU A 42 -3.63 -1.26 -11.87
N ARG A 43 -3.83 -1.83 -10.67
CA ARG A 43 -5.03 -2.61 -10.31
C ARG A 43 -6.15 -1.75 -9.74
N GLY A 44 -5.89 -0.45 -9.57
CA GLY A 44 -6.76 0.50 -8.91
C GLY A 44 -8.08 0.70 -9.62
N ARG A 45 -9.03 -0.21 -9.43
CA ARG A 45 -10.46 0.04 -9.69
C ARG A 45 -11.06 0.90 -8.58
N PHE A 46 -10.39 1.99 -8.21
CA PHE A 46 -11.00 3.06 -7.44
C PHE A 46 -11.78 3.89 -8.44
N LYS A 47 -13.05 3.53 -8.68
CA LYS A 47 -13.94 4.06 -9.73
C LYS A 47 -13.96 5.60 -9.89
N THR A 48 -13.42 6.34 -8.92
CA THR A 48 -13.44 7.80 -8.81
C THR A 48 -12.07 8.42 -8.55
N LEU A 49 -10.99 7.64 -8.42
CA LEU A 49 -9.65 8.13 -8.07
C LEU A 49 -8.62 7.58 -9.07
N ASN A 50 -7.97 8.46 -9.81
CA ASN A 50 -6.87 8.10 -10.70
C ASN A 50 -5.57 8.09 -9.90
N LEU A 51 -5.25 6.97 -9.25
CA LEU A 51 -4.06 6.88 -8.40
C LEU A 51 -2.79 6.83 -9.26
N ASP A 52 -1.91 7.82 -9.12
CA ASP A 52 -0.52 7.71 -9.58
C ASP A 52 0.30 7.02 -8.49
N ALA A 53 1.15 6.06 -8.88
CA ALA A 53 2.04 5.37 -7.95
C ALA A 53 2.97 6.34 -7.22
N LEU A 54 3.37 7.43 -7.88
CA LEU A 54 4.26 8.44 -7.32
C LEU A 54 3.60 9.36 -6.28
N ASP A 55 2.27 9.39 -6.26
CA ASP A 55 1.44 10.20 -5.36
C ASP A 55 0.83 9.39 -4.21
N ILE A 56 1.19 8.09 -4.13
CA ILE A 56 0.80 7.20 -3.05
C ILE A 56 1.95 7.12 -2.04
N GLU A 57 1.65 7.46 -0.79
CA GLU A 57 2.52 7.14 0.34
C GLU A 57 1.80 6.25 1.34
N PHE A 58 2.58 5.38 1.97
CA PHE A 58 2.10 4.45 2.97
C PHE A 58 2.61 4.81 4.35
N PHE A 59 1.80 4.57 5.38
CA PHE A 59 2.09 4.92 6.76
C PHE A 59 1.67 3.78 7.68
N HIS A 60 2.36 3.63 8.81
CA HIS A 60 1.91 2.75 9.88
C HIS A 60 0.68 3.35 10.58
N ASP A 61 -0.19 2.49 11.11
CA ASP A 61 -1.34 2.87 11.95
C ASP A 61 -0.94 3.70 13.17
N ASP A 62 0.22 3.38 13.76
CA ASP A 62 0.77 4.09 14.91
C ASP A 62 1.58 5.36 14.53
N ASN A 63 2.01 5.51 13.28
CA ASN A 63 2.79 6.66 12.82
C ASN A 63 2.37 7.16 11.44
N HIS A 64 1.50 8.17 11.43
CA HIS A 64 0.99 8.84 10.22
C HIS A 64 1.84 10.04 9.77
N SER A 65 2.93 10.34 10.49
CA SER A 65 3.79 11.50 10.21
C SER A 65 4.95 11.13 9.28
N GLU A 66 5.41 9.89 9.33
CA GLU A 66 6.53 9.40 8.53
C GLU A 66 6.07 8.31 7.58
N SER A 67 6.32 8.55 6.28
CA SER A 67 6.04 7.58 5.24
C SER A 67 6.95 6.36 5.39
N LEU A 68 6.42 5.19 5.07
CA LEU A 68 7.21 3.97 4.94
C LEU A 68 8.25 4.14 3.83
N PRO A 69 9.52 3.78 4.08
CA PRO A 69 10.51 3.73 3.02
C PRO A 69 10.11 2.70 1.96
N GLY A 70 10.20 3.12 0.69
CA GLY A 70 9.75 2.34 -0.45
C GLY A 70 10.35 0.94 -0.59
N GLY A 71 11.55 0.73 -0.06
CA GLY A 71 12.26 -0.57 -0.08
C GLY A 71 11.85 -1.59 0.99
N ILE A 72 10.90 -1.27 1.87
CA ILE A 72 10.38 -2.25 2.85
C ILE A 72 9.56 -3.31 2.09
N LEU A 73 9.81 -4.59 2.37
CA LEU A 73 9.02 -5.67 1.80
C LEU A 73 7.64 -5.72 2.43
N VAL A 74 6.59 -5.94 1.64
CA VAL A 74 5.22 -6.04 2.17
C VAL A 74 5.02 -7.22 3.13
N THR A 75 5.90 -8.22 3.08
CA THR A 75 5.90 -9.35 4.02
C THR A 75 6.43 -9.00 5.40
N ASP A 76 7.21 -7.93 5.52
CA ASP A 76 7.71 -7.44 6.80
C ASP A 76 6.66 -6.54 7.50
N LEU A 77 5.61 -6.13 6.76
CA LEU A 77 4.50 -5.35 7.28
C LEU A 77 3.47 -6.27 7.94
N THR A 78 3.20 -6.04 9.22
CA THR A 78 2.11 -6.70 9.93
C THR A 78 0.88 -5.79 9.88
N THR A 79 -0.10 -6.13 9.04
CA THR A 79 -1.34 -5.36 8.88
C THR A 79 -2.56 -6.16 9.34
N THR A 80 -3.48 -5.55 10.07
CA THR A 80 -4.74 -6.16 10.52
C THR A 80 -5.93 -5.24 10.21
N ASP A 81 -7.16 -5.69 10.46
CA ASP A 81 -8.35 -4.88 10.25
C ASP A 81 -8.42 -3.66 11.19
N ILE A 82 -7.81 -3.78 12.38
CA ILE A 82 -7.72 -2.74 13.40
C ILE A 82 -6.44 -1.89 13.32
N SER A 83 -5.38 -2.45 12.73
CA SER A 83 -4.12 -1.73 12.45
C SER A 83 -3.76 -1.90 10.98
N PRO A 84 -4.48 -1.20 10.07
CA PRO A 84 -4.24 -1.27 8.65
C PRO A 84 -3.02 -0.45 8.25
N LEU A 85 -2.48 -0.71 7.07
CA LEU A 85 -1.54 0.19 6.43
C LEU A 85 -2.29 1.40 5.87
N PHE A 86 -1.94 2.58 6.34
CA PHE A 86 -2.58 3.81 5.88
C PHE A 86 -1.99 4.24 4.56
N LEU A 87 -2.87 4.65 3.65
CA LEU A 87 -2.54 5.17 2.34
C LEU A 87 -3.04 6.60 2.24
N ARG A 88 -2.12 7.52 1.93
CA ARG A 88 -2.41 8.93 1.69
C ARG A 88 -2.34 9.20 0.19
N TYR A 89 -3.39 9.83 -0.34
CA TYR A 89 -3.49 10.20 -1.76
C TYR A 89 -4.49 11.37 -1.96
N PRO A 90 -4.20 12.33 -2.87
CA PRO A 90 -2.89 12.56 -3.49
C PRO A 90 -1.93 13.11 -2.43
N PHE A 91 -0.74 12.54 -2.32
CA PHE A 91 0.26 13.12 -1.44
C PHE A 91 0.73 14.45 -2.01
N SER A 92 0.31 15.55 -1.39
CA SER A 92 0.69 16.92 -1.76
C SER A 92 1.94 17.38 -1.01
N GLY A 93 2.84 16.46 -0.66
CA GLY A 93 4.13 16.83 -0.11
C GLY A 93 4.89 17.61 -1.16
N ASP A 94 5.18 18.87 -0.88
CA ASP A 94 6.06 19.72 -1.68
C ASP A 94 7.37 18.94 -1.87
N ARG A 95 7.57 18.31 -3.04
CA ARG A 95 8.86 17.76 -3.44
C ARG A 95 9.74 18.96 -3.80
N GLY A 96 10.12 19.72 -2.77
CA GLY A 96 11.08 20.83 -2.82
C GLY A 96 12.51 20.33 -2.76
#